data_AF-A0A2P4RN80-F1
#
_entry.id   AF-A0A2P4RN80-F1
#
_cell.length_a   1.000
_cell.length_b   1.000
_cell.length_c   1.000
_cell.angle_alpha   90.00
_cell.angle_beta   90.00
_cell.angle_gamma   90.00
#
_symmetry.space_group_name_H-M   'P 1'
#
loop_
_entity.id
_entity.type
_entity.pdbx_description
1 polymer ?
#
loop_
_entity_poly.entity_id
_entity_poly.type
_entity_poly.pdbx_seq_one_letter_code
_entity_poly.pdbx_strand_id
1 'polypeptide(L)'
;MQLFLLGLNILLLAAVWRLMLRKTILDHHRDRLFDLRDELRAKFVENGWDLDSAIYKRLRNLTNGYLRFTEEFSIVPFVVLEARVQANSELCADLKATFDKEFHVSDTRLTAFVNDYRVQARSVMLGYMIYSSWPILLMCYVLAPIVALNELIGVFNRGLSRGLKAVALRFRNIRSSAGDALDSAQKVVAKKVFVPDFVEEYSYRIGGDLPSSPRRAAAC
;
A
#
# COMPACT_ATOMS: atom_id res chain seq x y z
N MET A 1 -30.54 -27.78 -2.17
CA MET A 1 -29.79 -28.74 -1.32
C MET A 1 -28.30 -28.39 -1.21
N GLN A 2 -27.58 -28.18 -2.32
CA GLN A 2 -26.12 -27.91 -2.30
C GLN A 2 -25.73 -26.65 -1.49
N LEU A 3 -26.46 -25.54 -1.65
CA LEU A 3 -26.20 -24.31 -0.88
C LEU A 3 -26.35 -24.50 0.64
N PHE A 4 -27.31 -25.33 1.06
CA PHE A 4 -27.53 -25.65 2.46
C PHE A 4 -26.35 -26.44 3.04
N LEU A 5 -25.89 -27.47 2.33
CA LEU A 5 -24.72 -28.25 2.73
C LEU A 5 -23.46 -27.39 2.81
N LEU A 6 -23.27 -26.46 1.87
CA LEU A 6 -22.16 -25.51 1.90
C LEU A 6 -22.23 -24.61 3.15
N GLY A 7 -23.39 -24.03 3.43
CA GLY A 7 -23.59 -23.19 4.61
C GLY A 7 -23.31 -23.95 5.92
N LEU A 8 -23.78 -25.20 6.01
CA LEU A 8 -23.52 -26.07 7.16
C LEU A 8 -22.02 -26.36 7.33
N ASN A 9 -21.30 -26.65 6.25
CA ASN A 9 -19.86 -26.89 6.29
C ASN A 9 -19.07 -25.65 6.74
N ILE A 10 -19.44 -24.46 6.26
CA ILE A 10 -18.81 -23.20 6.69
C ILE A 10 -19.06 -22.96 8.18
N LEU A 11 -20.28 -23.22 8.66
CA LEU A 11 -20.62 -23.07 10.08
C LEU A 11 -19.83 -24.03 10.96
N LEU A 12 -19.71 -25.30 10.55
CA LEU A 12 -18.91 -26.31 11.27
C LEU A 12 -17.42 -25.92 11.28
N LEU A 13 -16.87 -25.45 10.16
CA LEU A 13 -15.49 -25.00 10.08
C LEU A 13 -15.25 -23.79 11.00
N ALA A 14 -16.18 -22.83 11.03
CA ALA A 14 -16.11 -21.68 11.93
C ALA A 14 -16.19 -22.09 13.40
N ALA A 15 -17.00 -23.10 13.74
CA ALA A 15 -17.09 -23.64 15.09
C ALA A 15 -15.77 -24.34 15.51
N VAL A 16 -15.22 -25.22 14.68
CA VAL A 16 -13.92 -25.87 14.92
C VAL A 16 -12.82 -24.84 15.09
N TRP A 17 -12.80 -23.81 14.24
CA TRP A 17 -11.84 -22.71 14.33
C TRP A 17 -11.93 -21.97 15.67
N ARG A 18 -13.13 -21.49 16.01
CA ARG A 18 -13.35 -20.64 17.19
C ARG A 18 -13.19 -21.39 18.51
N LEU A 19 -13.63 -22.65 18.55
CA LEU A 19 -13.72 -23.41 19.80
C LEU A 19 -12.48 -24.25 20.08
N MET A 20 -11.82 -24.79 19.05
CA MET A 20 -10.69 -25.70 19.20
C MET A 20 -9.39 -25.03 18.76
N LEU A 21 -9.25 -24.75 17.46
CA LEU A 21 -7.95 -24.33 16.88
C LEU A 21 -7.43 -23.03 17.48
N ARG A 22 -8.29 -22.00 17.65
CA ARG A 22 -7.88 -20.72 18.24
C ARG A 22 -7.33 -20.89 19.65
N LYS A 23 -7.92 -21.79 20.46
CA LYS A 23 -7.45 -22.06 21.84
C LYS A 23 -6.11 -22.77 21.82
N THR A 24 -5.95 -23.78 20.98
CA THR A 24 -4.66 -24.48 20.85
C THR A 24 -3.53 -23.54 20.40
N ILE A 25 -3.81 -22.63 19.46
CA ILE A 25 -2.85 -21.61 19.02
C ILE A 25 -2.50 -20.65 20.17
N LEU A 26 -3.51 -20.20 20.92
CA LEU A 26 -3.32 -19.36 22.11
C LEU A 26 -2.40 -20.05 23.13
N ASP A 27 -2.71 -21.30 23.48
CA ASP A 27 -1.94 -22.07 24.47
C ASP A 27 -0.48 -22.23 24.01
N HIS A 28 -0.26 -22.61 22.74
CA HIS A 28 1.08 -22.72 22.17
C HIS A 28 1.90 -21.41 22.32
N HIS A 29 1.29 -20.26 22.04
CA HIS A 29 1.98 -18.98 22.16
C HIS A 29 2.16 -18.53 23.61
N ARG A 30 1.23 -18.87 24.52
CA ARG A 30 1.40 -18.63 25.96
C ARG A 30 2.56 -19.45 26.53
N ASP A 31 2.68 -20.71 26.14
CA ASP A 31 3.80 -21.58 26.54
C ASP A 31 5.14 -20.98 26.08
N ARG A 32 5.24 -20.53 24.83
CA ARG A 32 6.46 -19.86 24.34
C ARG A 32 6.78 -18.56 25.09
N LEU A 33 5.77 -17.80 25.53
CA LEU A 33 5.99 -16.62 26.38
C LEU A 33 6.43 -16.99 27.79
N PHE A 34 5.96 -18.12 28.33
CA PHE A 34 6.44 -18.65 29.61
C PHE A 34 7.90 -19.12 29.51
N ASP A 35 8.24 -19.86 28.46
CA ASP A 35 9.62 -20.29 28.18
C ASP A 35 10.55 -19.08 28.08
N LEU A 36 10.15 -18.05 27.34
CA LEU A 36 10.93 -16.82 27.19
C LEU A 36 11.13 -16.10 28.54
N ARG A 37 10.12 -16.08 29.40
CA ARG A 37 10.22 -15.51 30.76
C ARG A 37 11.21 -16.29 31.63
N ASP A 38 11.24 -17.60 31.49
CA ASP A 38 12.14 -18.45 32.28
C ASP A 38 13.58 -18.35 31.74
N GLU A 39 13.74 -18.23 30.42
CA GLU A 39 15.01 -17.91 29.75
C GLU A 39 15.58 -16.56 30.22
N LEU A 40 14.73 -15.53 30.36
CA LEU A 40 15.14 -14.23 30.89
C LEU A 40 15.86 -14.37 32.24
N ARG A 41 15.26 -15.12 33.16
CA ARG A 41 15.84 -15.36 34.49
C ARG A 41 17.14 -16.15 34.38
N ALA A 42 17.16 -17.21 33.57
CA ALA A 42 18.35 -18.04 33.37
C ALA A 42 19.52 -17.20 32.84
N LYS A 43 19.29 -16.35 31.84
CA LYS A 43 20.31 -15.49 31.23
C LYS A 43 20.84 -14.42 32.18
N PHE A 44 19.99 -13.83 33.02
CA PHE A 44 20.45 -12.89 34.04
C PHE A 44 21.36 -13.57 35.07
N VAL A 45 21.00 -14.77 35.53
CA VAL A 45 21.83 -15.55 36.47
C VAL A 45 23.15 -15.98 35.81
N GLU A 46 23.10 -16.50 34.58
CA GLU A 46 24.27 -16.97 33.82
C GLU A 46 25.31 -15.86 33.62
N ASN A 47 24.86 -14.64 33.29
CA ASN A 47 25.75 -13.50 33.04
C ASN A 47 26.12 -12.72 34.32
N GLY A 48 25.63 -13.13 35.50
CA GLY A 48 25.84 -12.42 36.76
C GLY A 48 25.17 -11.04 36.82
N TRP A 49 24.10 -10.83 36.03
CA TRP A 49 23.31 -9.60 36.09
C TRP A 49 22.31 -9.64 37.25
N ASP A 50 22.05 -8.48 37.84
CA ASP A 50 21.17 -8.37 39.00
C ASP A 50 19.69 -8.60 38.62
N LEU A 51 19.05 -9.56 39.30
CA LEU A 51 17.62 -9.86 39.18
C LEU A 51 16.75 -8.78 39.84
N ASP A 52 17.32 -7.94 40.71
CA ASP A 52 16.61 -6.80 41.29
C ASP A 52 16.70 -5.52 40.46
N SER A 53 17.48 -5.55 39.38
CA SER A 53 17.65 -4.42 38.47
C SER A 53 16.31 -3.96 37.86
N ALA A 54 16.21 -2.65 37.62
CA ALA A 54 15.04 -2.07 36.97
C ALA A 54 14.77 -2.68 35.58
N ILE A 55 15.84 -3.02 34.84
CA ILE A 55 15.73 -3.59 33.50
C ILE A 55 15.15 -5.00 33.51
N TYR A 56 15.55 -5.87 34.45
CA TYR A 56 14.96 -7.19 34.61
C TYR A 56 13.45 -7.08 34.91
N LYS A 57 13.09 -6.21 35.85
CA LYS A 57 11.70 -5.95 36.23
C LYS A 57 10.87 -5.47 35.03
N ARG A 58 11.41 -4.56 34.21
CA ARG A 58 10.76 -4.06 32.98
C ARG A 58 10.59 -5.16 31.93
N LEU A 59 11.60 -5.98 31.66
CA LEU A 59 11.50 -7.09 30.71
C LEU A 59 10.48 -8.15 31.17
N ARG A 60 10.49 -8.48 32.45
CA ARG A 60 9.49 -9.38 33.04
C ARG A 60 8.08 -8.82 32.92
N ASN A 61 7.91 -7.53 33.20
CA ASN A 61 6.61 -6.86 33.06
C ASN A 61 6.14 -6.80 31.61
N LEU A 62 7.05 -6.61 30.64
CA LEU A 62 6.74 -6.68 29.22
C LEU A 62 6.16 -8.05 28.84
N THR A 63 6.84 -9.15 29.20
CA THR A 63 6.38 -10.51 28.90
C THR A 63 5.07 -10.85 29.63
N ASN A 64 4.93 -10.43 30.89
CA ASN A 64 3.67 -10.59 31.63
C ASN A 64 2.52 -9.79 30.99
N GLY A 65 2.82 -8.60 30.46
CA GLY A 65 1.87 -7.80 29.68
C GLY A 65 1.40 -8.57 28.45
N TYR A 66 2.33 -9.15 27.69
CA TYR A 66 1.97 -10.01 26.56
C TYR A 66 1.13 -11.19 26.99
N LEU A 67 1.51 -11.94 28.03
CA LEU A 67 0.70 -13.05 28.55
C LEU A 67 -0.73 -12.63 28.92
N ARG A 68 -0.90 -11.45 29.54
CA ARG A 68 -2.22 -10.92 29.93
C ARG A 68 -3.07 -10.56 28.72
N PHE A 69 -2.48 -9.88 27.74
CA PHE A 69 -3.23 -9.31 26.63
C PHE A 69 -3.26 -10.19 25.38
N THR A 70 -2.56 -11.34 25.36
CA THR A 70 -2.49 -12.22 24.18
C THR A 70 -3.89 -12.58 23.68
N GLU A 71 -4.84 -12.86 24.57
CA GLU A 71 -6.21 -13.23 24.18
C GLU A 71 -6.98 -12.12 23.46
N GLU A 72 -6.71 -10.86 23.83
CA GLU A 72 -7.39 -9.66 23.33
C GLU A 72 -6.77 -9.13 22.04
N PHE A 73 -5.51 -9.47 21.78
CA PHE A 73 -4.82 -9.02 20.57
C PHE A 73 -5.38 -9.70 19.32
N SER A 74 -5.77 -8.88 18.36
CA SER A 74 -6.12 -9.29 17.00
C SER A 74 -5.45 -8.37 15.99
N ILE A 75 -5.29 -8.85 14.75
CA ILE A 75 -4.53 -8.11 13.73
C ILE A 75 -5.19 -6.76 13.38
N VAL A 76 -6.52 -6.70 13.36
CA VAL A 76 -7.25 -5.50 12.91
C VAL A 76 -7.09 -4.32 13.89
N PRO A 77 -7.38 -4.45 15.20
CA PRO A 77 -7.11 -3.38 16.17
C PRO A 77 -5.65 -2.95 16.20
N PHE A 78 -4.72 -3.89 16.01
CA PHE A 78 -3.30 -3.57 15.96
C PHE A 78 -2.94 -2.73 14.74
N VAL A 79 -3.38 -3.12 13.54
CA VAL A 79 -3.13 -2.32 12.32
C VAL A 79 -3.76 -0.93 12.43
N VAL A 80 -4.96 -0.84 13.01
CA VAL A 80 -5.61 0.46 13.26
C VAL A 80 -4.82 1.30 14.26
N LEU A 81 -4.35 0.70 15.35
CA LEU A 81 -3.51 1.38 16.34
C LEU A 81 -2.20 1.85 15.72
N GLU A 82 -1.53 0.99 14.96
CA GLU A 82 -0.29 1.30 14.25
C GLU A 82 -0.49 2.47 13.27
N ALA A 83 -1.54 2.42 12.45
CA ALA A 83 -1.86 3.50 11.51
C ALA A 83 -2.12 4.83 12.24
N ARG A 84 -2.81 4.80 13.39
CA ARG A 84 -3.05 6.01 14.22
C ARG A 84 -1.77 6.55 14.83
N VAL A 85 -0.89 5.67 15.31
CA VAL A 85 0.42 6.07 15.87
C VAL A 85 1.31 6.64 14.77
N GLN A 86 1.33 6.04 13.58
CA GLN A 86 2.12 6.54 12.45
C GLN A 86 1.60 7.88 11.91
N ALA A 87 0.28 8.09 11.94
CA ALA A 87 -0.33 9.36 11.54
C ALA A 87 0.00 10.53 12.50
N ASN A 88 0.37 10.24 13.74
CA ASN A 88 0.73 11.24 14.74
C ASN A 88 2.22 11.13 15.09
N SER A 89 3.06 11.91 14.41
CA SER A 89 4.52 11.89 14.58
C SER A 89 4.97 12.27 15.99
N GLU A 90 4.23 13.15 16.69
CA GLU A 90 4.50 13.54 18.08
C GLU A 90 4.28 12.34 19.01
N LEU A 91 3.12 11.68 18.92
CA LEU A 91 2.84 10.47 19.71
C LEU A 91 3.86 9.34 19.44
N CYS A 92 4.26 9.17 18.19
CA CYS A 92 5.29 8.19 17.83
C CYS A 92 6.65 8.54 18.46
N ALA A 93 7.05 9.81 18.43
CA ALA A 93 8.27 10.29 19.06
C ALA A 93 8.23 10.12 20.59
N ASP A 94 7.10 10.42 21.22
CA ASP A 94 6.90 10.27 22.68
C ASP A 94 6.96 8.80 23.12
N LEU A 95 6.29 7.91 22.37
CA LEU A 95 6.35 6.48 22.62
C LEU A 95 7.79 5.98 22.49
N LYS A 96 8.48 6.37 21.42
CA LYS A 96 9.89 5.99 21.20
C LYS A 96 10.78 6.51 22.32
N ALA A 97 10.66 7.78 22.72
CA ALA A 97 11.42 8.37 23.82
C ALA A 97 11.14 7.65 25.15
N THR A 98 9.89 7.28 25.42
CA THR A 98 9.51 6.51 26.61
C THR A 98 10.15 5.14 26.60
N PHE A 99 10.08 4.42 25.47
CA PHE A 99 10.74 3.12 25.31
C PHE A 99 12.26 3.22 25.46
N ASP A 100 12.90 4.19 24.81
CA ASP A 100 14.34 4.36 24.86
C ASP A 100 14.79 4.68 26.29
N LYS A 101 14.04 5.53 27.02
CA LYS A 101 14.28 5.83 28.43
C LYS A 101 14.10 4.61 29.33
N GLU A 102 13.09 3.79 29.08
CA GLU A 102 12.82 2.61 29.90
C GLU A 102 13.81 1.45 29.67
N PHE A 103 14.40 1.35 28.49
CA PHE A 103 15.30 0.25 28.15
C PHE A 103 16.76 0.69 27.96
N HIS A 104 17.10 1.93 28.35
CA HIS A 104 18.49 2.40 28.33
C HIS A 104 19.32 1.72 29.43
N VAL A 105 20.44 1.12 29.04
CA VAL A 105 21.40 0.46 29.92
C VAL A 105 22.81 0.85 29.47
N SER A 106 23.70 1.13 30.42
CA SER A 106 25.08 1.52 30.11
C SER A 106 25.95 0.36 29.59
N ASP A 107 25.65 -0.87 30.03
CA ASP A 107 26.34 -2.07 29.56
C ASP A 107 25.90 -2.46 28.15
N THR A 108 26.86 -2.51 27.22
CA THR A 108 26.65 -2.90 25.82
C THR A 108 26.14 -4.33 25.67
N ARG A 109 26.62 -5.27 26.51
CA ARG A 109 26.20 -6.69 26.43
C ARG A 109 24.74 -6.84 26.86
N LEU A 110 24.38 -6.21 27.97
CA LEU A 110 23.01 -6.20 28.45
C LEU A 110 22.07 -5.47 27.48
N THR A 111 22.52 -4.39 26.85
CA THR A 111 21.74 -3.69 25.81
C THR A 111 21.44 -4.58 24.60
N ALA A 112 22.44 -5.33 24.12
CA ALA A 112 22.25 -6.26 23.02
C ALA A 112 21.23 -7.35 23.39
N PHE A 113 21.35 -7.94 24.59
CA PHE A 113 20.41 -8.93 25.10
C PHE A 113 18.99 -8.38 25.25
N VAL A 114 18.84 -7.18 25.84
CA VAL A 114 17.55 -6.49 25.98
C VAL A 114 16.86 -6.31 24.63
N ASN A 115 17.60 -5.89 23.61
CA ASN A 115 17.05 -5.69 22.28
C ASN A 115 16.63 -7.00 21.62
N ASP A 116 17.47 -8.03 21.72
CA ASP A 116 17.17 -9.36 21.20
C ASP A 116 15.92 -9.95 21.88
N TYR A 117 15.88 -9.94 23.20
CA TYR A 117 14.74 -10.41 23.99
C TYR A 117 13.43 -9.71 23.61
N ARG A 118 13.47 -8.38 23.39
CA ARG A 118 12.29 -7.61 22.93
C ARG A 118 11.83 -8.03 21.55
N VAL A 119 12.75 -8.31 20.63
CA VAL A 119 12.43 -8.80 19.28
C VAL A 119 11.79 -10.18 19.37
N GLN A 120 12.36 -11.09 20.18
CA GLN A 120 11.81 -12.41 20.41
C GLN A 120 10.38 -12.35 20.99
N ALA A 121 10.18 -11.59 22.08
CA ALA A 121 8.87 -11.43 22.70
C ALA A 121 7.82 -10.88 21.72
N ARG A 122 8.20 -9.86 20.92
CA ARG A 122 7.35 -9.30 19.87
C ARG A 122 7.03 -10.32 18.79
N SER A 123 7.99 -11.13 18.37
CA SER A 123 7.79 -12.15 17.33
C SER A 123 6.77 -13.21 17.76
N VAL A 124 6.80 -13.64 19.04
CA VAL A 124 5.83 -14.59 19.58
C VAL A 124 4.42 -13.98 19.56
N MET A 125 4.29 -12.72 19.98
CA MET A 125 3.02 -11.99 19.98
C MET A 125 2.47 -11.78 18.56
N LEU A 126 3.30 -11.33 17.62
CA LEU A 126 2.91 -11.17 16.21
C LEU A 126 2.54 -12.50 15.57
N GLY A 127 3.28 -13.57 15.88
CA GLY A 127 2.96 -14.93 15.47
C GLY A 127 1.54 -15.31 15.87
N TYR A 128 1.19 -15.14 17.14
CA TYR A 128 -0.18 -15.39 17.62
C TYR A 128 -1.21 -14.56 16.86
N MET A 129 -0.97 -13.26 16.64
CA MET A 129 -1.93 -12.39 15.96
C MET A 129 -2.18 -12.82 14.51
N ILE A 130 -1.14 -13.26 13.81
CA ILE A 130 -1.23 -13.78 12.44
C ILE A 130 -2.03 -15.09 12.43
N TYR A 131 -1.64 -16.07 13.25
CA TYR A 131 -2.29 -17.38 13.27
C TYR A 131 -3.74 -17.30 13.78
N SER A 132 -4.03 -16.51 14.81
CA SER A 132 -5.40 -16.30 15.31
C SER A 132 -6.32 -15.57 14.32
N SER A 133 -5.74 -14.86 13.33
CA SER A 133 -6.46 -14.14 12.28
C SER A 133 -6.57 -14.93 10.97
N TRP A 134 -6.33 -16.25 10.99
CA TRP A 134 -6.39 -17.14 9.82
C TRP A 134 -7.64 -16.95 8.92
N PRO A 135 -8.88 -16.78 9.42
CA PRO A 135 -10.02 -16.59 8.51
C PRO A 135 -9.87 -15.38 7.60
N ILE A 136 -9.26 -14.30 8.11
CA ILE A 136 -8.94 -13.11 7.32
C ILE A 136 -7.84 -13.46 6.31
N LEU A 137 -6.80 -14.18 6.73
CA LEU A 137 -5.73 -14.64 5.83
C LEU A 137 -6.26 -15.55 4.72
N LEU A 138 -7.17 -16.47 5.03
CA LEU A 138 -7.82 -17.35 4.06
C LEU A 138 -8.67 -16.54 3.09
N MET A 139 -9.43 -15.56 3.59
CA MET A 139 -10.20 -14.65 2.74
C MET A 139 -9.27 -13.84 1.83
N CYS A 140 -8.18 -13.29 2.35
CA CYS A 140 -7.15 -12.61 1.57
C CYS A 140 -6.51 -13.54 0.53
N TYR A 141 -6.20 -14.79 0.89
CA TYR A 141 -5.61 -15.76 -0.02
C TYR A 141 -6.54 -16.12 -1.19
N VAL A 142 -7.84 -16.23 -0.93
CA VAL A 142 -8.85 -16.50 -1.97
C VAL A 142 -9.13 -15.24 -2.81
N LEU A 143 -9.21 -14.05 -2.20
CA LEU A 143 -9.53 -12.80 -2.89
C LEU A 143 -8.34 -12.20 -3.66
N ALA A 144 -7.11 -12.35 -3.17
CA ALA A 144 -5.91 -11.81 -3.78
C ALA A 144 -5.74 -12.19 -5.28
N PRO A 145 -5.87 -13.47 -5.70
CA PRO A 145 -5.76 -13.82 -7.11
C PRO A 145 -6.88 -13.22 -7.96
N ILE A 146 -8.08 -13.07 -7.40
CA ILE A 146 -9.22 -12.44 -8.10
C ILE A 146 -8.94 -10.96 -8.34
N VAL A 147 -8.47 -10.24 -7.32
CA VAL A 147 -8.11 -8.82 -7.43
C VAL A 147 -6.93 -8.63 -8.38
N ALA A 148 -5.89 -9.46 -8.26
CA ALA A 148 -4.72 -9.42 -9.15
C ALA A 148 -5.12 -9.66 -10.61
N LEU A 149 -6.02 -10.61 -10.87
CA LEU A 149 -6.54 -10.88 -12.20
C LEU A 149 -7.34 -9.69 -12.75
N ASN A 150 -8.18 -9.06 -11.92
CA ASN A 150 -8.93 -7.87 -12.32
C ASN A 150 -8.01 -6.69 -12.66
N GLU A 151 -6.96 -6.45 -11.87
CA GLU A 151 -5.97 -5.42 -12.17
C GLU A 151 -5.17 -5.74 -13.44
N LEU A 152 -4.77 -7.00 -13.64
CA LEU A 152 -4.10 -7.44 -14.87
C LEU A 152 -4.98 -7.24 -16.11
N ILE A 153 -6.26 -7.60 -16.05
CA ILE A 153 -7.23 -7.34 -17.12
C ILE A 153 -7.39 -5.83 -17.34
N GLY A 154 -7.45 -5.04 -16.27
CA GLY A 154 -7.54 -3.57 -16.35
C GLY A 154 -6.30 -2.93 -16.99
N VAL A 155 -5.10 -3.40 -16.66
CA VAL A 155 -3.85 -2.97 -17.30
C VAL A 155 -3.81 -3.40 -18.76
N PHE A 156 -4.23 -4.62 -19.08
CA PHE A 156 -4.30 -5.13 -20.45
C PHE A 156 -5.29 -4.32 -21.30
N ASN A 157 -6.49 -4.04 -20.79
CA ASN A 157 -7.50 -3.22 -21.47
C ASN A 157 -7.04 -1.76 -21.65
N ARG A 158 -6.36 -1.19 -20.64
CA ARG A 158 -5.73 0.13 -20.76
C ARG A 158 -4.59 0.13 -21.79
N GLY A 159 -3.80 -0.94 -21.86
CA GLY A 159 -2.76 -1.12 -22.87
C GLY A 159 -3.33 -1.26 -24.28
N LEU A 160 -4.34 -2.11 -24.45
CA LEU A 160 -5.01 -2.36 -25.73
C LEU A 160 -5.70 -1.09 -26.26
N SER A 161 -6.42 -0.37 -25.41
CA SER A 161 -7.07 0.89 -25.81
C SER A 161 -6.05 1.98 -26.18
N ARG A 162 -4.90 2.05 -25.51
CA ARG A 162 -3.79 2.95 -25.91
C ARG A 162 -3.15 2.52 -27.23
N GLY A 163 -2.94 1.22 -27.44
CA GLY A 163 -2.43 0.67 -28.70
C GLY A 163 -3.38 0.92 -29.88
N LEU A 164 -4.68 0.67 -29.69
CA LEU A 164 -5.72 0.94 -30.69
C LEU A 164 -5.84 2.44 -30.99
N LYS A 165 -5.74 3.32 -29.98
CA LYS A 165 -5.71 4.77 -30.21
C LYS A 165 -4.46 5.21 -30.99
N ALA A 166 -3.29 4.64 -30.71
CA ALA A 166 -2.07 4.94 -31.45
C ALA A 166 -2.16 4.48 -32.92
N VAL A 167 -2.74 3.31 -33.17
CA VAL A 167 -3.00 2.79 -34.52
C VAL A 167 -4.04 3.63 -35.24
N ALA A 168 -5.16 3.98 -34.60
CA ALA A 168 -6.20 4.83 -35.17
C ALA A 168 -5.68 6.24 -35.52
N LEU A 169 -4.82 6.82 -34.70
CA LEU A 169 -4.15 8.10 -34.99
C LEU A 169 -3.20 7.97 -36.19
N ARG A 170 -2.44 6.87 -36.30
CA ARG A 170 -1.61 6.62 -37.49
C ARG A 170 -2.45 6.42 -38.75
N PHE A 171 -3.55 5.69 -38.69
CA PHE A 171 -4.47 5.54 -39.83
C PHE A 171 -5.15 6.85 -40.23
N ARG A 172 -5.51 7.70 -39.25
CA ARG A 172 -6.08 9.03 -39.51
C ARG A 172 -5.05 9.97 -40.14
N ASN A 173 -3.80 9.92 -39.68
CA ASN A 173 -2.70 10.71 -40.28
C ASN A 173 -2.33 10.20 -41.67
N ILE A 174 -2.39 8.88 -41.92
CA ILE A 174 -2.21 8.32 -43.27
C ILE A 174 -3.35 8.76 -44.20
N ARG A 175 -4.59 8.80 -43.70
CA ARG A 175 -5.75 9.28 -44.47
C ARG A 175 -5.66 10.79 -44.78
N SER A 176 -5.18 11.61 -43.84
CA SER A 176 -4.95 13.04 -44.12
C SER A 176 -3.78 13.23 -45.09
N SER A 177 -2.67 12.49 -44.94
CA SER A 177 -1.55 12.57 -45.87
C SER A 177 -1.89 12.06 -47.29
N ALA A 178 -2.78 11.08 -47.42
CA ALA A 178 -3.32 10.66 -48.72
C ALA A 178 -4.25 11.72 -49.34
N GLY A 179 -5.02 12.43 -48.52
CA GLY A 179 -5.82 13.59 -48.95
C GLY A 179 -4.95 14.76 -49.41
N ASP A 180 -3.91 15.09 -48.66
CA ASP A 180 -2.97 16.17 -48.99
C ASP A 180 -2.14 15.86 -50.24
N ALA A 181 -1.82 14.57 -50.49
CA ALA A 181 -1.16 14.13 -51.72
C ALA A 181 -2.08 14.25 -52.96
N LEU A 182 -3.38 13.95 -52.82
CA LEU A 182 -4.38 14.15 -53.87
C LEU A 182 -4.62 15.64 -54.16
N ASP A 183 -4.70 16.46 -53.11
CA ASP A 183 -4.92 17.91 -53.22
C ASP A 183 -3.70 18.64 -53.81
N SER A 184 -2.49 18.14 -53.51
CA SER A 184 -1.23 18.62 -54.11
C SER A 184 -1.12 18.23 -55.58
N ALA A 185 -1.56 17.03 -55.96
CA ALA A 185 -1.61 16.62 -57.37
C ALA A 185 -2.59 17.49 -58.18
N GLN A 186 -3.73 17.86 -57.59
CA GLN A 186 -4.73 18.72 -58.21
C GLN A 186 -4.24 20.17 -58.37
N LYS A 187 -3.52 20.71 -57.38
CA LYS A 187 -2.91 22.06 -57.43
C LYS A 187 -1.77 22.17 -58.45
N VAL A 188 -0.95 21.12 -58.63
CA VAL A 188 0.12 21.12 -59.64
C VAL A 188 -0.43 21.04 -61.06
N VAL A 189 -1.55 20.31 -61.27
CA VAL A 189 -2.25 20.27 -62.56
C VAL A 189 -2.95 21.60 -62.87
N ALA A 190 -3.60 22.23 -61.89
CA ALA A 190 -4.25 23.54 -62.08
C ALA A 190 -3.27 24.69 -62.35
N LYS A 191 -2.10 24.70 -61.68
CA LYS A 191 -1.09 25.77 -61.84
C LYS A 191 -0.35 25.72 -63.18
N LYS A 192 -0.42 24.61 -63.93
CA LYS A 192 0.20 24.48 -65.26
C LYS A 192 -0.73 24.79 -66.43
N VAL A 193 -2.03 25.02 -66.20
CA VAL A 193 -3.02 25.15 -67.29
C VAL A 193 -3.60 26.57 -67.42
N PHE A 194 -3.48 27.45 -66.43
CA PHE A 194 -3.97 28.84 -66.56
C PHE A 194 -3.05 29.89 -65.89
N VAL A 195 -2.31 30.62 -66.73
CA VAL A 195 -1.75 31.97 -66.53
C VAL A 195 -1.89 32.62 -67.91
N PRO A 196 -2.54 33.78 -68.09
CA PRO A 196 -2.00 35.04 -67.54
C PRO A 196 -3.01 36.15 -67.17
N ASP A 197 -2.52 37.02 -66.29
CA ASP A 197 -2.67 38.47 -66.26
C ASP A 197 -3.83 39.09 -67.05
N PHE A 198 -4.73 39.73 -66.31
CA PHE A 198 -5.24 41.08 -66.51
C PHE A 198 -6.36 41.27 -65.48
N VAL A 199 -6.65 42.52 -65.11
CA VAL A 199 -7.80 42.96 -64.30
C VAL A 199 -7.49 43.20 -62.81
N GLU A 200 -7.26 44.49 -62.53
CA GLU A 200 -7.75 45.20 -61.33
C GLU A 200 -6.84 45.39 -60.12
N GLU A 201 -5.55 45.61 -60.38
CA GLU A 201 -4.66 46.43 -59.55
C GLU A 201 -5.08 47.94 -59.48
N TYR A 202 -6.35 48.26 -59.79
CA TYR A 202 -6.84 49.64 -59.94
C TYR A 202 -8.20 49.95 -59.30
N SER A 203 -8.83 49.02 -58.58
CA SER A 203 -10.11 49.28 -57.92
C SER A 203 -9.96 49.42 -56.40
N TYR A 204 -9.80 50.68 -55.97
CA TYR A 204 -10.22 51.18 -54.66
C TYR A 204 -9.33 50.94 -53.42
N ARG A 205 -8.19 51.63 -53.42
CA ARG A 205 -7.97 52.65 -52.36
C ARG A 205 -9.15 53.64 -52.43
N ILE A 206 -9.98 53.74 -51.40
CA ILE A 206 -10.69 54.95 -50.90
C ILE A 206 -11.71 54.49 -49.84
N GLY A 207 -11.52 54.98 -48.61
CA GLY A 207 -12.60 55.19 -47.65
C GLY A 207 -12.78 54.13 -46.57
N GLY A 208 -12.25 54.39 -45.37
CA GLY A 208 -12.66 53.65 -44.18
C GLY A 208 -11.68 53.71 -43.02
N ASP A 209 -11.65 54.87 -42.36
CA ASP A 209 -10.84 55.19 -41.19
C ASP A 209 -11.19 54.40 -39.91
N LEU A 210 -10.12 54.15 -39.12
CA LEU A 210 -10.04 54.17 -37.64
C LEU A 210 -10.76 53.06 -36.83
N PRO A 211 -10.48 52.91 -35.50
CA PRO A 211 -9.17 52.82 -34.86
C PRO A 211 -9.10 51.75 -33.73
N SER A 212 -7.87 51.52 -33.24
CA SER A 212 -7.45 51.26 -31.84
C SER A 212 -8.21 50.27 -30.93
N SER A 213 -7.52 49.19 -30.53
CA SER A 213 -7.07 48.83 -29.14
C SER A 213 -8.08 48.97 -27.95
N PRO A 214 -8.01 48.23 -26.79
CA PRO A 214 -6.87 47.50 -26.22
C PRO A 214 -7.16 46.18 -25.46
N ARG A 215 -6.04 45.51 -25.12
CA ARG A 215 -5.71 44.82 -23.85
C ARG A 215 -6.83 44.16 -23.02
N ARG A 216 -6.66 42.87 -22.74
CA ARG A 216 -6.66 42.38 -21.35
C ARG A 216 -5.51 41.39 -21.15
N ALA A 217 -4.61 41.79 -20.26
CA ALA A 217 -3.49 41.01 -19.76
C ALA A 217 -3.97 40.00 -18.70
N ALA A 218 -3.09 39.03 -18.46
CA ALA A 218 -3.27 37.83 -17.68
C ALA A 218 -3.53 38.06 -16.18
N ALA A 219 -4.22 37.09 -15.60
CA ALA A 219 -4.16 36.74 -14.19
C ALA A 219 -3.61 35.30 -14.09
N CYS A 220 -2.75 35.09 -13.08
CA CYS A 220 -2.01 33.89 -12.65
C CYS A 220 -0.51 33.97 -12.90
#